data_AF-A0A7X7UU91-F1
#
_entry.id   AF-A0A7X7UU91-F1
#
_cell.length_a   1.000
_cell.length_b   1.000
_cell.length_c   1.000
_cell.angle_alpha   90.00
_cell.angle_beta   90.00
_cell.angle_gamma   90.00
#
_symmetry.space_group_name_H-M   'P 1'
#
loop_
_entity.id
_entity.type
_entity.pdbx_description
1 polymer ?
#
loop_
_entity_poly.entity_id
_entity_poly.type
_entity_poly.pdbx_seq_one_letter_code
_entity_poly.pdbx_strand_id
1 'polypeptide(L)' 'MTIAVNARFLIKNKLEGIGWFTYETFYRIARAHPEHQFLFLFDRKPDVEFIFASNVKPVILFPPARHPF' A
#
# COMPACT_ATOMS: atom_id res chain seq x y z
N MET A 1 -0.31 -7.44 15.54
CA MET A 1 -1.35 -8.09 14.70
C MET A 1 -0.98 -7.94 13.23
N THR A 2 -1.42 -8.86 12.35
CA THR A 2 -1.25 -8.74 10.90
C THR A 2 -2.46 -8.04 10.29
N ILE A 3 -2.24 -6.94 9.56
CA ILE A 3 -3.27 -6.09 8.98
C ILE A 3 -3.08 -6.04 7.47
N ALA A 4 -4.08 -6.48 6.71
CA ALA A 4 -4.09 -6.36 5.26
C ALA A 4 -4.65 -5.00 4.84
N VAL A 5 -3.92 -4.30 3.98
CA VAL A 5 -4.27 -2.96 3.48
C VAL A 5 -4.41 -3.02 1.97
N ASN A 6 -5.56 -2.56 1.45
CA ASN A 6 -5.71 -2.39 0.01
C ASN A 6 -4.87 -1.19 -0.46
N ALA A 7 -3.74 -1.46 -1.10
CA ALA A 7 -2.77 -0.47 -1.55
C ALA A 7 -2.81 -0.24 -3.07
N ARG A 8 -3.84 -0.75 -3.78
CA ARG A 8 -3.94 -0.70 -5.26
C ARG A 8 -3.99 0.72 -5.83
N PHE A 9 -4.36 1.70 -5.03
CA PHE A 9 -4.41 3.13 -5.41
C PHE A 9 -3.08 3.87 -5.19
N LEU A 10 -2.11 3.23 -4.53
CA LEU A 10 -0.77 3.79 -4.36
C LEU A 10 0.03 3.55 -5.66
N ILE A 11 -0.16 4.46 -6.61
CA ILE A 11 0.49 4.43 -7.92
C ILE A 11 1.32 5.69 -8.06
N LYS A 12 2.62 5.51 -8.27
CA LYS A 12 3.58 6.60 -8.43
C LYS A 12 3.15 7.57 -9.52
N ASN A 13 3.25 8.86 -9.24
CA ASN A 13 2.83 9.96 -10.12
C ASN A 13 1.33 9.93 -10.51
N LYS A 14 0.49 9.14 -9.83
CA LYS A 14 -0.95 9.01 -10.07
C LYS A 14 -1.77 8.97 -8.77
N LEU A 15 -1.26 9.59 -7.70
CA LEU A 15 -2.00 9.72 -6.45
C LEU A 15 -3.08 10.79 -6.59
N GLU A 16 -4.32 10.39 -6.31
CA GLU A 16 -5.50 11.24 -6.34
C GLU A 16 -6.51 10.73 -5.30
N GLY A 17 -7.37 11.60 -4.76
CA GLY A 17 -8.47 11.23 -3.86
C GLY A 17 -8.07 10.20 -2.78
N ILE A 18 -8.63 8.99 -2.87
CA ILE A 18 -8.37 7.89 -1.93
C ILE A 18 -6.89 7.44 -1.90
N GLY A 19 -6.13 7.67 -2.97
CA GLY A 19 -4.69 7.42 -3.02
C GLY A 19 -3.93 8.29 -2.01
N TRP A 20 -4.21 9.60 -1.97
CA TRP A 20 -3.62 10.52 -0.99
C TRP A 20 -4.06 10.19 0.43
N PHE A 21 -5.35 9.88 0.62
CA PHE A 21 -5.84 9.45 1.93
C PHE A 21 -5.12 8.19 2.42
N THR A 22 -4.94 7.19 1.55
CA THR A 22 -4.25 5.94 1.89
C THR A 22 -2.78 6.20 2.20
N TYR A 23 -2.12 7.02 1.38
CA TYR A 23 -0.72 7.40 1.56
C TYR A 23 -0.53 8.07 2.93
N GLU A 24 -1.22 9.18 3.19
CA GLU A 24 -1.03 9.96 4.41
C GLU A 24 -1.43 9.17 5.67
N THR A 25 -2.53 8.41 5.60
CA THR A 25 -2.98 7.57 6.72
C THR A 25 -1.94 6.52 7.08
N PHE A 26 -1.52 5.70 6.11
CA PHE A 26 -0.63 4.58 6.43
C PHE A 26 0.84 4.95 6.54
N TYR A 27 1.26 6.06 5.93
CA TYR A 27 2.56 6.68 6.21
C TYR A 27 2.70 6.98 7.71
N ARG A 28 1.64 7.44 8.38
CA ARG A 28 1.66 7.69 9.83
C ARG A 28 1.44 6.42 10.65
N ILE A 29 0.39 5.67 10.36
CA ILE A 29 0.00 4.50 11.17
C ILE A 29 1.09 3.42 11.17
N ALA A 30 1.68 3.09 10.02
CA ALA A 30 2.66 2.00 9.97
C ALA A 30 3.90 2.28 10.81
N ARG A 31 4.32 3.55 10.90
CA ARG A 31 5.46 3.98 11.74
C ARG A 31 5.12 4.18 13.20
N ALA A 32 3.90 4.62 13.49
CA ALA A 32 3.43 4.76 14.87
C ALA A 32 3.21 3.41 15.57
N HIS A 33 2.93 2.35 14.80
CA HIS A 33 2.61 1.01 15.30
C HIS A 33 3.57 -0.07 14.78
N PRO A 34 4.86 -0.07 15.20
CA PRO A 34 5.84 -1.07 14.80
C PRO A 34 5.51 -2.49 15.28
N GLU A 35 4.66 -2.63 16.30
CA GLU A 35 4.15 -3.90 16.84
C GLU A 35 3.14 -4.60 15.91
N HIS A 36 2.70 -3.92 14.86
CA HIS A 36 1.82 -4.48 13.83
C HIS A 36 2.58 -4.74 12.54
N GLN A 37 2.15 -5.76 11.81
CA GLN A 37 2.67 -6.10 10.48
C GLN A 37 1.63 -5.70 9.44
N PHE A 38 2.01 -4.87 8.47
CA PHE A 38 1.12 -4.37 7.43
C PHE A 38 1.40 -5.07 6.12
N LEU A 39 0.42 -5.82 5.60
CA LEU A 39 0.49 -6.42 4.27
C LEU A 39 -0.15 -5.46 3.28
N PHE A 40 0.65 -4.77 2.49
CA PHE A 40 0.15 -3.86 1.45
C PHE A 40 -0.15 -4.65 0.19
N LEU A 41 -1.43 -4.73 -0.17
CA LEU A 41 -1.93 -5.50 -1.29
C LEU A 41 -1.96 -4.64 -2.55
N PHE A 42 -1.06 -4.95 -3.49
CA PHE A 42 -0.99 -4.34 -4.80
C PHE A 42 -1.51 -5.30 -5.87
N ASP A 43 -1.84 -4.76 -7.04
CA ASP A 43 -2.21 -5.52 -8.24
C ASP A 43 -1.15 -5.40 -9.36
N ARG A 44 -0.01 -4.78 -9.03
CA ARG A 44 1.16 -4.50 -9.88
C ARG A 44 2.39 -4.34 -8.99
N LYS A 45 3.58 -4.22 -9.59
CA LYS A 45 4.82 -3.93 -8.85
C LYS A 45 4.69 -2.57 -8.13
N PRO A 46 4.82 -2.51 -6.79
CA PRO A 46 4.80 -1.25 -6.07
C PRO A 46 6.10 -0.47 -6.30
N ASP A 47 6.02 0.86 -6.16
CA ASP A 47 7.20 1.69 -5.99
C ASP A 47 7.69 1.61 -4.54
N VAL A 48 9.01 1.71 -4.34
CA VAL A 48 9.65 1.64 -3.02
C VAL A 48 9.19 2.78 -2.09
N GLU A 49 8.75 3.91 -2.66
CA GLU A 49 8.21 5.04 -1.88
C GLU A 49 6.95 4.69 -1.07
N PHE A 50 6.24 3.61 -1.44
CA PHE A 50 5.05 3.14 -0.72
C PHE A 50 5.35 2.14 0.39
N ILE A 51 6.63 1.82 0.63
CA ILE A 51 7.06 0.96 1.73
C ILE A 51 7.45 1.85 2.91
N PHE A 52 6.44 2.28 3.67
CA PHE A 52 6.56 3.38 4.63
C PHE A 52 7.38 3.07 5.89
N ALA A 53 7.60 1.79 6.19
CA ALA A 53 8.32 1.32 7.38
C ALA A 53 8.77 -0.13 7.21
N SER A 54 9.67 -0.60 8.09
CA SER A 54 10.21 -1.97 8.06
C SER A 54 9.17 -3.06 8.34
N ASN A 55 8.04 -2.71 8.95
CA ASN A 55 6.89 -3.58 9.22
C ASN A 55 5.84 -3.56 8.09
N VAL A 56 6.13 -2.92 6.95
CA VAL A 56 5.29 -2.96 5.75
C VAL A 56 5.85 -3.98 4.77
N LYS A 57 5.07 -5.02 4.47
CA LYS A 57 5.40 -6.03 3.46
C LYS A 57 4.51 -5.85 2.23
N PRO A 58 5.08 -5.54 1.05
CA PRO A 58 4.29 -5.51 -0.17
C PRO A 58 3.93 -6.94 -0.61
N VAL A 59 2.68 -7.12 -1.02
CA VAL A 59 2.16 -8.38 -1.60
C VAL A 59 1.48 -8.03 -2.91
N ILE A 60 1.91 -8.66 -3.99
CA ILE A 60 1.29 -8.49 -5.31
C ILE A 60 0.27 -9.62 -5.48
N LEU A 61 -0.99 -9.25 -5.68
CA LEU A 61 -2.09 -10.19 -5.91
C LEU A 61 -2.41 -10.28 -7.39
N PHE A 62 -2.70 -11.49 -7.85
CA PHE A 62 -3.22 -11.78 -9.19
C PHE A 62 -4.69 -12.22 -9.06
N PRO A 63 -5.58 -11.86 -10.02
CA PRO A 63 -5.33 -11.06 -11.22
C PRO A 63 -5.21 -9.55 -10.93
N PRO A 64 -4.66 -8.75 -11.88
CA PRO A 64 -4.71 -7.30 -11.81
C PRO A 64 -6.15 -6.81 -11.63
N ALA A 65 -6.36 -5.78 -10.82
CA ALA A 65 -7.72 -5.33 -10.50
C ALA A 65 -8.34 -4.47 -11.61
N ARG A 66 -7.53 -3.90 -12.50
CA ARG A 66 -8.00 -3.16 -13.67
C ARG A 66 -7.84 -3.99 -14.93
N HIS A 67 -8.86 -3.95 -15.78
CA HIS A 67 -8.80 -4.54 -17.11
C HIS A 67 -7.76 -3.77 -17.96
N PRO A 68 -6.88 -4.46 -18.71
CA PRO A 68 -5.82 -3.80 -19.49
C PRO A 68 -6.30 -2.99 -20.70
N PHE A 69 -7.58 -3.10 -21.08
CA PHE A 69 -8.19 -2.47 -22.26
C PHE A 69 -9.62 -2.03 -21.94
#